data_AF-Q6VNS4-F1
#
_entry.id   AF-Q6VNS4-F1
#
_cell.length_a   1.000
_cell.length_b   1.000
_cell.length_c   1.000
_cell.angle_alpha   90.00
_cell.angle_beta   90.00
_cell.angle_gamma   90.00
#
_symmetry.space_group_name_H-M   'P 1'
#
loop_
_entity.id
_entity.type
_entity.pdbx_description
1 polymer ?
#
loop_
_entity_poly.entity_id
_entity_poly.type
_entity_poly.pdbx_seq_one_letter_code
_entity_poly.pdbx_strand_id
1 'polypeptide(L)'
;AFFAQHFTHQFFKSDMKKGPAFTVAKGHGVDLSHIYGDKLERQHKLRLFKDGKLKYQMVNGEMYPPTVKEVGAEMHYPPHVPEAHRFAVGHEAFGLVPGLMMYATIWL
;
A
#
# COMPACT_ATOMS: atom_id res chain seq x y z
N ALA A 1 -6.74 -15.25 -8.77
CA ALA A 1 -6.32 -15.34 -7.35
C ALA A 1 -5.96 -13.98 -6.77
N PHE A 2 -4.94 -13.29 -7.30
CA PHE A 2 -4.43 -12.05 -6.67
C PHE A 2 -5.40 -10.86 -6.66
N PHE A 3 -6.33 -10.75 -7.62
CA PHE A 3 -7.36 -9.70 -7.56
C PHE A 3 -8.19 -9.80 -6.28
N ALA A 4 -8.66 -11.01 -5.96
CA ALA A 4 -9.47 -11.26 -4.78
C ALA A 4 -8.69 -10.93 -3.49
N GLN A 5 -7.41 -11.28 -3.43
CA GLN A 5 -6.56 -10.93 -2.30
C GLN A 5 -6.39 -9.40 -2.19
N HIS A 6 -5.98 -8.74 -3.28
CA HIS A 6 -5.78 -7.29 -3.32
C HIS A 6 -7.05 -6.52 -2.93
N PHE A 7 -8.17 -6.85 -3.56
CA PHE A 7 -9.46 -6.19 -3.36
C PHE A 7 -9.98 -6.34 -1.93
N THR A 8 -9.92 -7.55 -1.36
CA THR A 8 -10.53 -7.80 -0.04
C THR A 8 -9.73 -7.23 1.12
N HIS A 9 -8.41 -7.08 0.98
CA HIS A 9 -7.55 -6.56 2.04
C HIS A 9 -7.77 -5.06 2.35
N GLN A 10 -8.54 -4.35 1.53
CA GLN A 10 -8.96 -2.98 1.88
C GLN A 10 -9.98 -2.94 3.02
N PHE A 11 -10.80 -3.99 3.19
CA PHE A 11 -11.83 -4.06 4.22
C PHE A 11 -11.67 -5.23 5.20
N PHE A 12 -10.86 -6.24 4.88
CA PHE A 12 -10.43 -7.27 5.81
C PHE A 12 -9.03 -6.97 6.35
N LYS A 13 -8.98 -6.17 7.42
CA LYS A 13 -7.74 -5.72 8.05
C LYS A 13 -7.84 -5.83 9.57
N SER A 14 -7.72 -7.05 10.09
CA SER A 14 -7.90 -7.35 11.52
C SER A 14 -6.90 -6.60 12.41
N ASP A 15 -7.39 -6.06 13.53
CA ASP A 15 -6.57 -5.41 14.56
C ASP A 15 -6.03 -6.48 15.53
N MET A 16 -4.83 -6.98 15.21
CA MET A 16 -4.18 -8.03 15.99
C MET A 16 -3.88 -7.63 17.45
N LYS A 17 -3.89 -6.33 17.78
CA LYS A 17 -3.70 -5.86 19.17
C LYS A 17 -4.97 -5.98 20.00
N LYS A 18 -6.14 -5.85 19.37
CA LYS A 18 -7.45 -5.91 20.04
C LYS A 18 -8.12 -7.27 19.92
N GLY A 19 -7.70 -8.11 18.98
CA GLY A 19 -8.19 -9.47 18.79
C GLY A 19 -9.02 -9.64 17.51
N PRO A 20 -9.47 -10.87 17.22
CA PRO A 20 -9.96 -11.27 15.89
C PRO A 20 -11.24 -10.55 15.44
N ALA A 21 -12.03 -10.02 16.37
CA ALA A 21 -13.28 -9.32 16.08
C ALA A 21 -13.10 -7.81 15.78
N PHE A 22 -11.88 -7.29 15.81
CA PHE A 22 -11.60 -5.86 15.61
C PHE A 22 -10.92 -5.62 14.26
N THR A 23 -11.17 -4.45 13.66
CA THR A 23 -10.58 -4.03 12.38
C THR A 23 -9.92 -2.66 12.48
N VAL A 24 -8.81 -2.49 11.78
CA VAL A 24 -8.19 -1.17 11.53
C VAL A 24 -8.74 -0.49 10.28
N ALA A 25 -9.42 -1.22 9.37
CA ALA A 25 -10.08 -0.65 8.19
C ALA A 25 -11.40 0.02 8.57
N LYS A 26 -11.35 1.31 8.94
CA LYS A 26 -12.51 2.07 9.44
C LYS A 26 -13.52 2.49 8.38
N GLY A 27 -13.19 2.39 7.09
CA GLY A 27 -14.14 2.66 6.01
C GLY A 27 -15.20 1.57 5.84
N HIS A 28 -15.01 0.38 6.43
CA HIS A 28 -15.97 -0.74 6.40
C HIS A 28 -16.49 -1.10 4.99
N GLY A 29 -15.66 -0.96 3.95
CA GLY A 29 -16.08 -1.23 2.58
C GLY A 29 -15.05 -0.85 1.54
N VAL A 30 -15.55 -0.49 0.36
CA VAL A 30 -14.72 -0.14 -0.81
C VAL A 30 -14.35 1.34 -0.75
N ASP A 31 -13.30 1.66 0.01
CA ASP A 31 -12.78 3.02 0.18
C ASP A 31 -11.43 3.26 -0.52
N LEU A 32 -10.88 2.21 -1.16
CA LEU A 32 -9.56 2.19 -1.78
C LEU A 32 -8.41 2.55 -0.82
N SER A 33 -8.58 2.36 0.49
CA SER A 33 -7.52 2.58 1.49
C SER A 33 -6.28 1.72 1.27
N HIS A 34 -6.43 0.55 0.65
CA HIS A 34 -5.30 -0.27 0.19
C HIS A 34 -4.43 0.39 -0.90
N ILE A 35 -4.91 1.44 -1.56
CA ILE A 35 -4.16 2.30 -2.50
C ILE A 35 -3.77 3.61 -1.82
N TYR A 36 -4.73 4.31 -1.21
CA TYR A 36 -4.55 5.66 -0.69
C TYR A 36 -4.06 5.76 0.77
N GLY A 37 -4.08 4.66 1.51
CA GLY A 37 -3.82 4.60 2.94
C GLY A 37 -5.08 4.70 3.80
N ASP A 38 -5.05 4.06 4.97
CA ASP A 38 -6.15 4.00 5.95
C ASP A 38 -6.22 5.22 6.89
N LYS A 39 -5.22 6.11 6.81
CA LYS A 39 -5.12 7.34 7.62
C LYS A 39 -4.62 8.50 6.77
N LEU A 40 -5.02 9.72 7.15
CA LEU A 40 -4.67 10.95 6.43
C LEU A 40 -3.15 11.16 6.37
N GLU A 41 -2.42 10.85 7.44
CA GLU A 41 -0.97 10.99 7.47
C GLU A 41 -0.29 10.08 6.44
N ARG A 42 -0.78 8.84 6.28
CA ARG A 42 -0.28 7.91 5.26
C ARG A 42 -0.63 8.40 3.86
N GLN A 43 -1.87 8.86 3.66
CA GLN A 43 -2.33 9.41 2.40
C GLN A 43 -1.46 10.60 1.97
N HIS A 44 -1.12 11.52 2.88
CA HIS A 44 -0.25 12.65 2.59
C HIS A 44 1.17 12.21 2.21
N LYS A 45 1.74 11.20 2.86
CA LYS A 45 3.06 10.67 2.48
C LYS A 45 3.10 10.14 1.05
N LEU A 46 2.01 9.50 0.60
CA LEU A 46 1.88 8.88 -0.72
C LEU A 46 1.51 9.87 -1.83
N ARG A 47 0.97 11.05 -1.52
CA ARG A 47 0.54 12.04 -2.53
C ARG A 47 1.71 12.86 -3.07
N LEU A 48 1.67 13.13 -4.36
CA LEU A 48 2.61 14.04 -5.03
C LEU A 48 2.26 15.52 -4.76
N PHE A 49 1.01 15.80 -4.36
CA PHE A 49 0.46 17.15 -4.20
C PHE A 49 0.57 18.02 -5.46
N LYS A 50 0.61 17.38 -6.62
CA LYS A 50 0.60 18.01 -7.93
C LYS A 50 -0.37 17.25 -8.82
N ASP A 51 -1.24 17.98 -9.50
CA ASP A 51 -2.22 17.44 -10.45
C ASP A 51 -3.13 16.34 -9.88
N GLY A 52 -3.30 16.30 -8.55
CA GLY A 52 -4.05 15.25 -7.86
C GLY A 52 -3.36 13.88 -7.80
N LYS A 53 -2.11 13.76 -8.24
CA LYS A 53 -1.40 12.47 -8.40
C LYS A 53 -0.84 11.91 -7.09
N LEU A 54 -0.62 10.59 -7.09
CA LEU A 54 0.25 9.89 -6.14
C LEU A 54 1.72 10.00 -6.60
N LYS A 55 2.64 9.85 -5.64
CA LYS A 55 4.07 9.71 -5.95
C LYS A 55 4.30 8.37 -6.66
N TYR A 56 5.34 8.33 -7.48
CA TYR A 56 5.75 7.16 -8.26
C TYR A 56 7.25 7.27 -8.58
N GLN A 57 7.84 6.18 -9.06
CA GLN A 57 9.19 6.15 -9.60
C GLN A 57 9.20 5.51 -11.00
N MET A 58 10.24 5.82 -11.78
CA MET A 58 10.46 5.19 -13.08
C MET A 58 11.55 4.12 -12.95
N VAL A 59 11.23 2.88 -13.32
CA VAL A 59 12.19 1.76 -13.35
C VAL A 59 12.17 1.17 -14.75
N ASN A 60 13.30 1.25 -15.46
CA ASN A 60 13.44 0.76 -16.84
C ASN A 60 12.37 1.30 -17.81
N GLY A 61 11.95 2.55 -17.63
CA GLY A 61 10.94 3.21 -18.46
C GLY A 61 9.49 2.97 -18.04
N GLU A 62 9.24 2.13 -17.03
CA GLU A 62 7.91 1.81 -16.52
C GLU A 62 7.65 2.51 -15.18
N MET A 63 6.37 2.81 -14.90
CA MET A 63 5.95 3.46 -13.65
C MET A 63 5.71 2.43 -12.55
N TYR A 64 6.30 2.68 -11.36
CA TYR A 64 6.13 1.85 -10.17
C TYR A 64 5.82 2.70 -8.93
N PRO A 65 5.28 2.12 -7.85
CA PRO A 65 5.10 2.83 -6.59
C PRO A 65 6.44 3.35 -6.04
N PRO A 66 6.43 4.45 -5.29
CA PRO A 66 7.64 5.06 -4.75
C PRO A 66 8.27 4.16 -3.69
N THR A 67 9.51 4.42 -3.30
CA THR A 67 10.16 3.61 -2.26
C THR A 67 9.74 4.06 -0.85
N VAL A 68 9.79 3.13 0.11
CA VAL A 68 9.63 3.44 1.55
C VAL A 68 10.63 4.52 1.99
N LYS A 69 11.87 4.47 1.47
CA LYS A 69 12.92 5.45 1.75
C LYS A 69 12.52 6.87 1.31
N GLU A 70 11.85 7.00 0.17
CA GLU A 70 11.42 8.28 -0.38
C GLU A 70 10.25 8.89 0.40
N VAL A 71 9.26 8.09 0.76
CA VAL A 71 7.99 8.61 1.31
C VAL A 71 7.85 8.45 2.82
N GLY A 72 8.67 7.60 3.45
CA GLY A 72 8.61 7.31 4.88
C GLY A 72 7.29 6.67 5.33
N ALA A 73 6.58 6.00 4.43
CA ALA A 73 5.37 5.25 4.73
C ALA A 73 5.76 3.85 5.21
N GLU A 74 5.27 3.46 6.39
CA GLU A 74 5.57 2.16 6.98
C GLU A 74 5.04 1.02 6.08
N MET A 75 5.86 0.00 5.87
CA MET A 75 5.53 -1.18 5.08
C MET A 75 6.10 -2.42 5.76
N HIS A 76 5.38 -3.53 5.68
CA HIS A 76 5.86 -4.83 6.13
C HIS A 76 6.65 -5.49 5.00
N TYR A 77 7.97 -5.54 5.17
CA TYR A 77 8.88 -6.28 4.31
C TYR A 77 9.72 -7.25 5.13
N PRO A 78 10.08 -8.42 4.59
CA PRO A 78 11.12 -9.24 5.18
C PRO A 78 12.44 -8.46 5.31
N PRO A 79 13.23 -8.65 6.39
CA PRO A 79 14.45 -7.87 6.63
C PRO A 79 15.50 -7.94 5.51
N HIS A 80 15.52 -9.04 4.76
CA HIS A 80 16.47 -9.29 3.67
C HIS A 80 16.15 -8.53 2.37
N VAL A 81 14.96 -7.92 2.24
CA VAL A 81 14.62 -7.15 1.04
C VAL A 81 15.38 -5.83 1.07
N PRO A 82 16.19 -5.48 0.05
CA PRO A 82 16.93 -4.22 0.01
C PRO A 82 16.01 -3.00 -0.01
N GLU A 83 16.41 -1.88 0.58
CA GLU A 83 15.58 -0.64 0.63
C GLU A 83 15.11 -0.17 -0.75
N ALA A 84 15.97 -0.32 -1.77
CA ALA A 84 15.66 0.04 -3.16
C ALA A 84 14.48 -0.76 -3.74
N HIS A 85 14.17 -1.93 -3.19
CA HIS A 85 13.07 -2.80 -3.63
C HIS A 85 11.86 -2.75 -2.68
N ARG A 86 11.89 -1.88 -1.66
CA ARG A 86 10.77 -1.71 -0.73
C ARG A 86 9.84 -0.63 -1.26
N PHE A 87 8.85 -1.01 -2.07
CA PHE A 87 7.81 -0.12 -2.56
C PHE A 87 6.80 0.24 -1.47
N ALA A 88 6.28 1.47 -1.52
CA ALA A 88 5.30 2.02 -0.61
C ALA A 88 3.95 2.21 -1.31
N VAL A 89 2.90 1.60 -0.76
CA VAL A 89 1.51 1.66 -1.26
C VAL A 89 0.54 1.82 -0.10
N GLY A 90 -0.76 1.95 -0.35
CA GLY A 90 -1.75 2.16 0.70
C GLY A 90 -1.79 1.06 1.77
N HIS A 91 -1.72 -0.21 1.38
CA HIS A 91 -1.73 -1.34 2.32
C HIS A 91 -0.31 -1.80 2.70
N GLU A 92 0.02 -1.76 4.00
CA GLU A 92 1.37 -2.04 4.51
C GLU A 92 1.88 -3.47 4.22
N ALA A 93 0.97 -4.44 4.08
CA ALA A 93 1.33 -5.84 3.82
C ALA A 93 1.51 -6.21 2.33
N PHE A 94 1.28 -5.29 1.38
CA PHE A 94 1.35 -5.63 -0.05
C PHE A 94 2.78 -5.87 -0.56
N GLY A 95 3.79 -5.51 0.23
CA GLY A 95 5.19 -5.87 -0.03
C GLY A 95 5.53 -7.35 0.15
N LEU A 96 4.60 -8.18 0.68
CA LEU A 96 4.86 -9.58 1.01
C LEU A 96 4.87 -10.50 -0.22
N VAL A 97 4.07 -10.21 -1.25
CA VAL A 97 3.97 -11.05 -2.45
C VAL A 97 3.86 -10.21 -3.73
N PRO A 98 4.54 -10.58 -4.83
CA PRO A 98 4.54 -9.80 -6.07
C PRO A 98 3.16 -9.56 -6.67
N GLY A 99 2.23 -10.51 -6.55
CA GLY A 99 0.89 -10.40 -7.13
C GLY A 99 0.04 -9.27 -6.54
N LEU A 100 0.25 -8.91 -5.27
CA LEU A 100 -0.42 -7.75 -4.65
C LEU A 100 0.18 -6.44 -5.15
N MET A 101 1.51 -6.39 -5.24
CA MET A 101 2.23 -5.23 -5.76
C MET A 101 1.92 -4.97 -7.24
N MET A 102 1.71 -6.02 -8.03
CA MET A 102 1.25 -5.93 -9.42
C MET A 102 -0.06 -5.15 -9.50
N TYR A 103 -1.09 -5.52 -8.73
CA TYR A 103 -2.36 -4.77 -8.72
C TYR A 103 -2.20 -3.37 -8.17
N ALA A 104 -1.40 -3.18 -7.12
CA ALA A 104 -1.14 -1.85 -6.57
C ALA A 104 -0.45 -0.93 -7.59
N THR A 105 0.41 -1.48 -8.47
CA THR A 105 1.05 -0.74 -9.56
C THR A 105 0.05 -0.39 -10.67
N ILE A 106 -0.87 -1.30 -11.02
CA ILE A 106 -1.92 -1.04 -12.02
C ILE A 106 -2.89 0.07 -11.57
N TRP A 107 -3.19 0.15 -10.27
CA TRP A 107 -4.11 1.15 -9.71
C TRP A 107 -3.47 2.50 -9.36
N LEU A 108 -2.14 2.58 -9.35
CA LEU A 108 -1.37 3.80 -9.07
C LEU A 108 -1.45 4.80 -10.23
#